data_AF-A0A5J4Q8Y5-F1
#
_entry.id   AF-A0A5J4Q8Y5-F1
#
_cell.length_a   1.000
_cell.length_b   1.000
_cell.length_c   1.000
_cell.angle_alpha   90.00
_cell.angle_beta   90.00
_cell.angle_gamma   90.00
#
_symmetry.space_group_name_H-M   'P 1'
#
loop_
_entity.id
_entity.type
_entity.pdbx_description
1 polymer ?
#
loop_
_entity_poly.entity_id
_entity_poly.type
_entity_poly.pdbx_seq_one_letter_code
_entity_poly.pdbx_strand_id
1 'polypeptide(L)'
;HEQGDFLYLQLLDRNQNILSDNLYWYPDAEGKYSGLNQMKPANVSVSTKALATDKIEVTVSNPKGNPVAFFNRVSLIDAQTGKRILPAFYDDNYVSVLPGKDKKIIIEYVPQANITPRIEVRGWNVKAQVKDVR
;
A
#
# COMPACT_ATOMS: atom_id res chain seq x y z
N HIS A 1 -22.99 -16.16 -2.44
CA HIS A 1 -22.16 -14.98 -2.13
C HIS A 1 -22.36 -14.00 -3.27
N GLU A 2 -23.17 -12.97 -3.08
CA GLU A 2 -23.77 -12.22 -4.21
C GLU A 2 -22.87 -11.14 -4.81
N GLN A 3 -21.66 -10.90 -4.28
CA GLN A 3 -20.81 -9.77 -4.73
C GLN A 3 -19.31 -10.08 -4.87
N GLY A 4 -18.91 -11.36 -4.76
CA GLY A 4 -17.50 -11.76 -4.67
C GLY A 4 -16.92 -11.61 -3.27
N ASP A 5 -15.69 -12.08 -3.08
CA ASP A 5 -15.04 -12.15 -1.76
C ASP A 5 -13.52 -11.94 -1.86
N PHE A 6 -12.91 -11.63 -0.71
CA PHE A 6 -11.46 -11.65 -0.53
C PHE A 6 -11.01 -12.94 0.16
N LEU A 7 -9.89 -13.50 -0.29
CA LEU A 7 -9.19 -14.59 0.38
C LEU A 7 -7.81 -14.11 0.79
N TYR A 8 -7.54 -14.11 2.09
CA TYR A 8 -6.23 -13.80 2.64
C TYR A 8 -5.53 -15.09 3.06
N LEU A 9 -4.34 -15.32 2.50
CA LEU A 9 -3.51 -16.49 2.80
C LEU A 9 -2.20 -16.03 3.42
N GLN A 10 -1.75 -16.77 4.43
CA GLN A 10 -0.47 -16.54 5.10
C GLN A 10 0.34 -17.83 5.10
N LEU A 11 1.62 -17.70 4.80
CA LEU A 11 2.62 -18.72 5.05
C LEU A 11 3.35 -18.37 6.34
N LEU A 12 3.33 -19.30 7.30
CA LEU A 12 3.91 -19.12 8.63
C LEU A 12 5.11 -20.05 8.82
N ASP A 13 6.12 -19.62 9.56
CA ASP A 13 7.17 -20.51 10.07
C ASP A 13 6.68 -21.35 11.26
N ARG A 14 7.56 -22.21 11.82
CA ARG A 14 7.22 -23.05 12.98
C ARG A 14 6.92 -22.25 14.25
N ASN A 15 7.39 -21.01 14.34
CA ASN A 15 7.19 -20.10 15.46
C ASN A 15 5.99 -19.17 15.24
N GLN A 16 5.16 -19.40 14.21
CA GLN A 16 4.01 -18.57 13.83
C GLN A 16 4.38 -17.18 13.32
N ASN A 17 5.61 -16.95 12.85
CA ASN A 17 5.97 -15.73 12.16
C ASN A 17 5.49 -15.79 10.71
N ILE A 18 4.95 -14.68 10.20
CA ILE A 18 4.55 -14.56 8.79
C ILE A 18 5.80 -14.48 7.92
N LEU A 19 5.98 -15.48 7.06
CA LEU A 19 7.02 -15.51 6.02
C LEU A 19 6.54 -14.85 4.72
N SER A 20 5.25 -15.00 4.43
CA SER A 20 4.62 -14.41 3.25
C SER A 20 3.12 -14.29 3.49
N ASP A 21 2.49 -13.31 2.86
CA ASP A 21 1.05 -13.22 2.74
C ASP A 21 0.63 -12.82 1.34
N ASN A 22 -0.60 -13.16 0.97
CA ASN A 22 -1.20 -12.67 -0.26
C ASN A 22 -2.72 -12.54 -0.10
N LEU A 23 -3.29 -11.56 -0.82
CA LEU A 23 -4.71 -11.28 -0.82
C LEU A 23 -5.26 -11.43 -2.23
N TYR A 24 -6.14 -12.41 -2.41
CA TYR A 24 -6.84 -12.69 -3.66
C TYR A 24 -8.25 -12.11 -3.59
N TRP A 25 -8.79 -11.73 -4.75
CA TRP A 25 -10.17 -11.26 -4.89
C TRP A 25 -10.87 -12.07 -5.97
N TYR A 26 -12.04 -12.61 -5.61
CA TYR A 26 -12.85 -13.43 -6.49
C TYR A 26 -14.07 -12.66 -6.97
N PRO A 27 -14.51 -12.91 -8.21
CA PRO A 27 -15.75 -12.34 -8.69
C PRO A 27 -16.97 -12.98 -8.00
N ASP A 28 -18.14 -12.39 -8.23
CA ASP A 28 -19.44 -13.01 -7.96
C ASP A 28 -19.72 -14.23 -8.85
N ALA A 29 -20.89 -14.85 -8.67
CA ALA A 29 -21.29 -16.06 -9.39
C ALA A 29 -21.35 -15.86 -10.91
N GLU A 30 -21.52 -14.62 -11.37
CA GLU A 30 -21.58 -14.23 -12.78
C GLU A 30 -20.20 -13.85 -13.35
N GLY A 31 -19.12 -13.99 -12.57
CA GLY A 31 -17.76 -13.65 -12.99
C GLY A 31 -17.47 -12.15 -12.97
N LYS A 32 -18.28 -11.34 -12.29
CA LYS A 32 -18.11 -9.88 -12.18
C LYS A 32 -17.52 -9.50 -10.82
N TYR A 33 -16.71 -8.45 -10.77
CA TYR A 33 -16.13 -7.93 -9.53
C TYR A 33 -16.99 -6.83 -8.91
N SER A 34 -18.30 -7.07 -8.81
CA SER A 34 -19.29 -6.05 -8.43
C SER A 34 -19.10 -5.52 -7.01
N GLY A 35 -18.61 -6.34 -6.08
CA GLY A 35 -18.30 -5.93 -4.71
C GLY A 35 -17.17 -4.90 -4.59
N LEU A 36 -16.20 -4.91 -5.52
CA LEU A 36 -15.11 -3.92 -5.52
C LEU A 36 -15.64 -2.50 -5.72
N ASN A 37 -16.63 -2.33 -6.60
CA ASN A 37 -17.23 -1.01 -6.88
C ASN A 37 -18.04 -0.45 -5.70
N GLN A 38 -18.42 -1.30 -4.74
CA GLN A 38 -19.22 -0.93 -3.57
C GLN A 38 -18.37 -0.77 -2.31
N MET A 39 -17.04 -0.91 -2.42
CA MET A 39 -16.15 -0.79 -1.27
C MET A 39 -16.26 0.60 -0.65
N LYS A 40 -16.53 0.61 0.65
CA LYS A 40 -16.48 1.85 1.44
C LYS A 40 -15.05 2.40 1.43
N PRO A 41 -14.86 3.73 1.48
CA PRO A 41 -13.54 4.32 1.62
C PRO A 41 -12.81 3.81 2.87
N ALA A 42 -11.53 3.44 2.73
CA ALA A 42 -10.67 3.10 3.85
C ALA A 42 -9.85 4.33 4.26
N ASN A 43 -9.98 4.74 5.53
CA ASN A 43 -9.25 5.87 6.09
C ASN A 43 -7.95 5.38 6.73
N VAL A 44 -6.94 5.15 5.90
CA VAL A 44 -5.61 4.72 6.36
C VAL A 44 -4.77 5.90 6.86
N SER A 45 -3.83 5.63 7.75
CA SER A 45 -2.75 6.55 8.10
C SER A 45 -1.48 6.17 7.33
N VAL A 46 -0.75 7.17 6.83
CA VAL A 46 0.53 6.97 6.15
C VAL A 46 1.61 7.74 6.90
N SER A 47 2.68 7.04 7.23
CA SER A 47 3.90 7.61 7.79
C SER A 47 5.12 7.20 6.98
N THR A 48 6.15 8.03 7.05
CA THR A 48 7.39 7.89 6.29
C THR A 48 8.57 8.02 7.25
N LYS A 49 9.66 7.32 6.94
CA LYS A 49 10.93 7.41 7.67
C LYS A 49 12.09 7.31 6.68
N ALA A 50 12.99 8.29 6.65
CA ALA A 50 14.27 8.19 5.98
C ALA A 50 15.15 7.20 6.75
N LEU A 51 15.57 6.13 6.06
CA LEU A 51 16.51 5.16 6.61
C LEU A 51 17.95 5.49 6.21
N ALA A 52 18.12 6.04 5.00
CA ALA A 52 19.36 6.59 4.47
C ALA A 52 19.03 7.66 3.41
N THR A 53 20.05 8.29 2.81
CA THR A 53 19.86 9.29 1.74
C THR A 53 19.05 8.72 0.56
N ASP A 54 19.28 7.45 0.22
CA ASP A 54 18.73 6.71 -0.91
C ASP A 54 17.65 5.69 -0.51
N LYS A 55 17.22 5.67 0.76
CA LYS A 55 16.34 4.63 1.31
C LYS A 55 15.27 5.15 2.25
N ILE A 56 14.00 4.80 1.98
CA ILE A 56 12.83 5.28 2.71
C ILE A 56 11.96 4.09 3.14
N GLU A 57 11.50 4.09 4.40
CA GLU A 57 10.40 3.24 4.87
C GLU A 57 9.09 4.00 4.79
N VAL A 58 8.05 3.35 4.26
CA VAL A 58 6.67 3.83 4.25
C VAL A 58 5.84 2.85 5.05
N THR A 59 5.10 3.33 6.05
CA THR A 59 4.14 2.52 6.79
C THR A 59 2.72 2.97 6.44
N VAL A 60 1.92 2.06 5.90
CA VAL A 60 0.48 2.22 5.69
C VAL A 60 -0.25 1.46 6.79
N SER A 61 -0.92 2.20 7.66
CA SER A 61 -1.68 1.66 8.80
C SER A 61 -3.18 1.70 8.53
N ASN A 62 -3.84 0.55 8.65
CA ASN A 62 -5.29 0.45 8.52
C ASN A 62 -5.93 0.20 9.90
N PRO A 63 -6.58 1.20 10.53
CA PRO A 63 -7.22 1.04 11.83
C PRO A 63 -8.22 -0.12 11.92
N LYS A 64 -8.42 -0.65 13.13
CA LYS A 64 -9.50 -1.62 13.38
C LYS A 64 -10.86 -0.99 13.04
N GLY A 65 -11.73 -1.76 12.38
CA GLY A 65 -13.08 -1.29 11.99
C GLY A 65 -13.16 -0.59 10.63
N ASN A 66 -12.02 -0.27 9.99
CA ASN A 66 -12.04 0.13 8.58
C ASN A 66 -12.38 -1.06 7.67
N PRO A 67 -12.85 -0.82 6.42
CA PRO A 67 -12.80 -1.85 5.39
C PRO A 67 -11.34 -2.19 5.04
N VAL A 68 -11.13 -3.27 4.27
CA VAL A 68 -9.82 -3.55 3.67
C VAL A 68 -9.39 -2.32 2.87
N ALA A 69 -8.18 -1.83 3.11
CA ALA A 69 -7.56 -0.82 2.26
C ALA A 69 -6.98 -1.54 1.06
N PHE A 70 -7.68 -1.51 -0.07
CA PHE A 70 -7.41 -2.41 -1.19
C PHE A 70 -6.51 -1.80 -2.26
N PHE A 71 -5.52 -2.57 -2.69
CA PHE A 71 -4.65 -2.32 -3.85
C PHE A 71 -3.97 -0.93 -3.83
N ASN A 72 -3.29 -0.63 -2.73
CA ASN A 72 -2.62 0.64 -2.49
C ASN A 72 -1.27 0.68 -3.18
N ARG A 73 -1.13 1.60 -4.12
CA ARG A 73 0.14 1.93 -4.75
C ARG A 73 0.87 2.99 -3.94
N VAL A 74 2.13 2.72 -3.63
CA VAL A 74 3.10 3.66 -3.07
C VAL A 74 3.94 4.20 -4.22
N SER A 75 4.07 5.52 -4.33
CA SER A 75 4.88 6.18 -5.36
C SER A 75 5.80 7.21 -4.73
N LEU A 76 7.10 7.08 -5.02
CA LEU A 76 8.09 8.13 -4.80
C LEU A 76 7.93 9.21 -5.88
N ILE A 77 7.66 10.45 -5.47
CA ILE A 77 7.39 11.58 -6.36
C ILE A 77 8.25 12.79 -5.99
N ASP A 78 8.51 13.64 -6.97
CA ASP A 78 9.13 14.95 -6.78
C ASP A 78 8.08 15.92 -6.21
N ALA A 79 8.42 16.59 -5.11
CA ALA A 79 7.56 17.56 -4.45
C ALA A 79 7.16 18.75 -5.33
N GLN A 80 8.00 19.14 -6.29
CA GLN A 80 7.73 20.29 -7.15
C GLN A 80 6.78 19.94 -8.30
N THR A 81 7.05 18.80 -8.97
CA THR A 81 6.33 18.45 -10.21
C THR A 81 5.22 17.41 -10.00
N GLY A 82 5.21 16.70 -8.88
CA GLY A 82 4.34 15.55 -8.63
C GLY A 82 4.65 14.33 -9.50
N LYS A 83 5.71 14.38 -10.33
CA LYS A 83 6.11 13.27 -11.20
C LYS A 83 6.88 12.22 -10.40
N ARG A 84 6.80 10.96 -10.85
CA ARG A 84 7.59 9.87 -10.26
C ARG A 84 9.08 10.14 -10.39
N ILE A 85 9.80 9.89 -9.30
CA ILE A 85 11.26 9.81 -9.29
C ILE A 85 11.64 8.39 -9.72
N LEU A 86 12.48 8.27 -10.73
CA LEU A 86 12.88 6.98 -11.31
C LEU A 86 14.42 6.96 -11.54
N PRO A 87 15.05 5.78 -11.44
CA PRO A 87 14.47 4.51 -10.97
C PRO A 87 14.18 4.54 -9.46
N ALA A 88 13.18 3.78 -9.05
CA ALA A 88 12.85 3.51 -7.65
C ALA A 88 12.45 2.04 -7.53
N PHE A 89 13.05 1.33 -6.57
CA PHE A 89 12.85 -0.08 -6.31
C PHE A 89 12.10 -0.25 -5.00
N TYR A 90 11.08 -1.09 -5.01
CA TYR A 90 10.17 -1.32 -3.89
C TYR A 90 10.30 -2.80 -3.51
N ASP A 91 10.42 -3.10 -2.22
CA ASP A 91 10.36 -4.49 -1.75
C ASP A 91 8.94 -5.08 -1.89
N ASP A 92 7.93 -4.23 -1.82
CA ASP A 92 6.52 -4.55 -2.07
C ASP A 92 5.77 -3.31 -2.61
N ASN A 93 4.74 -3.50 -3.44
CA ASN A 93 3.90 -2.40 -3.93
C ASN A 93 2.54 -2.93 -4.41
N TYR A 94 1.55 -2.05 -4.56
CA TYR A 94 0.16 -2.43 -4.83
C TYR A 94 -0.44 -3.33 -3.73
N VAL A 95 -0.10 -3.01 -2.48
CA VAL A 95 -0.42 -3.81 -1.29
C VAL A 95 -1.85 -3.59 -0.82
N SER A 96 -2.46 -4.63 -0.24
CA SER A 96 -3.72 -4.51 0.50
C SER A 96 -3.48 -4.63 1.99
N VAL A 97 -4.09 -3.75 2.78
CA VAL A 97 -3.89 -3.71 4.25
C VAL A 97 -5.20 -4.05 4.94
N LEU A 98 -5.20 -5.17 5.68
CA LEU A 98 -6.36 -5.63 6.42
C LEU A 98 -6.69 -4.71 7.62
N PRO A 99 -7.95 -4.71 8.10
CA PRO A 99 -8.33 -3.91 9.26
C PRO A 99 -7.51 -4.28 10.51
N GLY A 100 -6.98 -3.26 11.19
CA GLY A 100 -6.10 -3.42 12.36
C GLY A 100 -4.67 -3.88 12.04
N LYS A 101 -4.24 -3.84 10.78
CA LYS A 101 -2.89 -4.23 10.35
C LYS A 101 -2.13 -3.03 9.78
N ASP A 102 -0.82 -3.18 9.78
CA ASP A 102 0.13 -2.26 9.16
C ASP A 102 0.89 -3.00 8.06
N LYS A 103 1.25 -2.27 7.00
CA LYS A 103 2.17 -2.75 5.98
C LYS A 103 3.33 -1.77 5.85
N LYS A 104 4.54 -2.30 5.91
CA LYS A 104 5.79 -1.56 5.70
C LYS A 104 6.32 -1.84 4.31
N ILE A 105 6.78 -0.80 3.64
CA ILE A 105 7.35 -0.83 2.30
C ILE A 105 8.67 -0.08 2.35
N ILE A 106 9.72 -0.71 1.85
CA ILE A 106 11.04 -0.13 1.69
C ILE A 106 11.22 0.30 0.24
N ILE A 107 11.65 1.55 0.06
CA ILE A 107 11.91 2.16 -1.23
C ILE A 107 13.40 2.52 -1.30
N GLU A 108 14.07 2.06 -2.35
CA GLU A 108 15.44 2.44 -2.69
C GLU A 108 15.44 3.22 -4.01
N TYR A 109 16.15 4.34 -4.08
CA TYR A 109 16.13 5.25 -5.24
C TYR A 109 17.47 5.98 -5.40
N VAL A 110 17.68 6.64 -6.54
CA VAL A 110 18.89 7.46 -6.77
C VAL A 110 18.58 8.94 -6.44
N PRO A 111 19.18 9.53 -5.39
CA PRO A 111 18.97 10.93 -5.04
C PRO A 111 19.50 11.87 -6.13
N GLN A 112 18.79 12.98 -6.36
CA GLN A 112 19.17 14.01 -7.33
C GLN A 112 19.19 15.38 -6.64
N ALA A 113 20.24 16.17 -6.87
CA ALA A 113 20.55 17.39 -6.11
C ALA A 113 19.43 18.45 -6.03
N ASN A 114 18.47 18.42 -6.97
CA ASN A 114 17.37 19.40 -7.05
C ASN A 114 15.98 18.76 -6.94
N ILE A 115 15.89 17.52 -6.45
CA ILE A 115 14.62 16.82 -6.28
C ILE A 115 14.38 16.60 -4.79
N THR A 116 13.23 17.07 -4.31
CA THR A 116 12.76 16.80 -2.95
C THR A 116 11.78 15.63 -2.99
N PRO A 117 12.12 14.45 -2.43
CA PRO A 117 11.26 13.29 -2.47
C PRO A 117 10.03 13.46 -1.55
N ARG A 118 8.89 13.01 -2.03
CA ARG A 118 7.64 12.80 -1.28
C ARG A 118 7.07 11.43 -1.61
N ILE A 119 6.21 10.93 -0.74
CA ILE A 119 5.48 9.69 -0.94
C ILE A 119 4.01 9.99 -1.21
N GLU A 120 3.51 9.55 -2.36
CA GLU A 120 2.07 9.42 -2.61
C GLU A 120 1.62 7.99 -2.32
N VAL A 121 0.56 7.82 -1.53
CA VAL A 121 -0.16 6.56 -1.39
C VAL A 121 -1.59 6.74 -1.91
N ARG A 122 -2.00 5.88 -2.83
CA ARG A 122 -3.37 5.85 -3.38
C ARG A 122 -3.79 4.42 -3.59
N GLY A 123 -5.02 4.08 -3.23
CA GLY A 123 -5.58 2.74 -3.43
C GLY A 123 -6.93 2.78 -4.13
N TRP A 124 -7.50 1.60 -4.34
CA TRP A 124 -8.82 1.44 -4.95
C TRP A 124 -9.91 2.20 -4.18
N ASN A 125 -9.94 2.01 -2.86
CA ASN A 125 -10.85 2.69 -1.94
C ASN A 125 -10.11 3.61 -0.95
N VAL A 126 -8.87 4.01 -1.26
CA VAL A 126 -8.07 4.92 -0.43
C VAL A 126 -7.79 6.19 -1.24
N LYS A 127 -8.29 7.33 -0.74
CA LYS A 127 -7.99 8.64 -1.33
C LYS A 127 -6.47 8.90 -1.29
N ALA A 128 -5.97 9.57 -2.32
CA ALA A 128 -4.55 9.91 -2.42
C ALA A 128 -4.09 10.73 -1.20
N GLN A 129 -2.98 10.31 -0.60
CA GLN A 129 -2.30 11.02 0.48
C GLN A 129 -0.86 11.27 0.06
N VAL A 130 -0.39 12.50 0.22
CA VAL A 130 1.01 12.86 -0.02
C VAL A 130 1.67 13.16 1.32
N LYS A 131 2.86 12.60 1.56
CA LYS A 131 3.65 12.78 2.77
C LYS A 131 5.07 13.22 2.42
N ASP A 132 5.56 14.20 3.16
CA ASP A 132 7.00 14.49 3.20
C ASP A 132 7.75 13.28 3.76
N VAL A 133 8.98 13.07 3.31
CA VAL A 133 9.89 12.10 3.91
C VAL A 133 10.47 12.72 5.18
N ARG A 134 10.37 12.03 6.32
CA ARG A 134 10.84 12.51 7.64
C ARG A 134 11.92 11.63 8.22
#